data_AF-A0A317VRG0-F1
#
_entry.id   AF-A0A317VRG0-F1
#
_cell.length_a   1.000
_cell.length_b   1.000
_cell.length_c   1.000
_cell.angle_alpha   90.00
_cell.angle_beta   90.00
_cell.angle_gamma   90.00
#
_symmetry.space_group_name_H-M   'P 1'
#
loop_
_entity.id
_entity.type
_entity.pdbx_description
1 polymer ?
#
loop_
_entity_poly.entity_id
_entity_poly.type
_entity_poly.pdbx_seq_one_letter_code
_entity_poly.pdbx_strand_id
1 'polypeptide(L)'
;MCAYSLEGRVFQIDGNRLEIEEQLSEVLDRRMGQRHVLAKARNTVTQKSCFIKIRYELNPKDFDFDDHDHQEILEIAEQHYCHEVEAAELLGNKGLEPKYVTRETQDQPEWMPFPDGYVDFLVLKTPLGQNVDDIQDGLTDDQLASIRTQLAHILD
;
A
#
# COMPACT_ATOMS: atom_id res chain seq x y z
N MET A 1 -12.30 -4.06 -15.91
CA MET A 1 -11.23 -3.06 -15.76
C MET A 1 -9.92 -3.83 -15.56
N CYS A 2 -9.03 -3.82 -16.57
CA CYS A 2 -7.80 -4.64 -16.59
C CYS A 2 -6.89 -4.31 -15.41
N ALA A 3 -6.21 -5.32 -14.87
CA ALA A 3 -5.14 -5.17 -13.88
C ALA A 3 -3.98 -4.39 -14.52
N TYR A 4 -3.57 -3.30 -13.88
CA TYR A 4 -2.47 -2.46 -14.36
C TYR A 4 -1.23 -2.84 -13.56
N SER A 5 -0.29 -3.59 -14.17
CA SER A 5 0.92 -4.01 -13.46
C SER A 5 1.87 -2.82 -13.29
N LEU A 6 2.29 -2.60 -12.05
CA LEU A 6 3.32 -1.62 -11.70
C LEU A 6 4.72 -2.24 -11.66
N GLU A 7 4.88 -3.53 -11.96
CA GLU A 7 6.18 -4.21 -11.93
C GLU A 7 7.18 -3.61 -12.94
N GLY A 8 8.43 -3.48 -12.52
CA GLY A 8 9.50 -2.84 -13.27
C GLY A 8 9.36 -1.31 -13.37
N ARG A 9 8.31 -0.70 -12.81
CA ARG A 9 8.20 0.76 -12.72
C ARG A 9 9.13 1.29 -11.64
N VAL A 10 9.65 2.50 -11.89
CA VAL A 10 10.53 3.20 -10.95
C VAL A 10 9.86 4.49 -10.53
N PHE A 11 9.71 4.67 -9.22
CA PHE A 11 9.20 5.88 -8.61
C PHE A 11 10.33 6.59 -7.86
N GLN A 12 10.29 7.93 -7.87
CA GLN A 12 11.17 8.75 -7.06
C GLN A 12 10.40 9.19 -5.83
N ILE A 13 10.71 8.64 -4.65
CA ILE A 13 9.97 8.86 -3.41
C ILE A 13 10.96 9.26 -2.31
N ASP A 14 10.77 10.41 -1.69
CA ASP A 14 11.62 10.99 -0.65
C ASP A 14 13.10 11.01 -1.05
N GLY A 15 13.35 11.44 -2.30
CA GLY A 15 14.69 11.45 -2.92
C GLY A 15 15.27 10.07 -3.24
N ASN A 16 14.57 8.98 -2.93
CA ASN A 16 14.97 7.62 -3.25
C ASN A 16 14.38 7.14 -4.57
N ARG A 17 15.11 6.32 -5.31
CA ARG A 17 14.60 5.66 -6.52
C ARG A 17 14.20 4.24 -6.17
N LEU A 18 12.90 3.96 -6.16
CA LEU A 18 12.32 2.67 -5.80
C LEU A 18 11.79 1.99 -7.07
N GLU A 19 12.36 0.84 -7.40
CA GLU A 19 11.90 -0.04 -8.48
C GLU A 19 10.93 -1.07 -7.90
N ILE A 20 9.75 -1.22 -8.50
CA ILE A 20 8.78 -2.26 -8.13
C ILE A 20 9.28 -3.61 -8.64
N GLU A 21 9.62 -4.52 -7.74
CA GLU A 21 10.11 -5.87 -8.09
C GLU A 21 8.95 -6.85 -8.29
N GLU A 22 7.94 -6.78 -7.44
CA GLU A 22 6.86 -7.77 -7.38
C GLU A 22 5.59 -7.10 -6.85
N GLN A 23 4.48 -7.29 -7.57
CA GLN A 23 3.17 -6.83 -7.13
C GLN A 23 2.47 -7.93 -6.29
N LEU A 24 2.27 -7.68 -5.00
CA LEU A 24 1.72 -8.66 -4.06
C LEU A 24 0.19 -8.69 -4.08
N SER A 25 -0.44 -7.52 -4.18
CA SER A 25 -1.90 -7.43 -4.27
C SER A 25 -2.36 -6.17 -4.98
N GLU A 26 -3.58 -6.22 -5.52
CA GLU A 26 -4.26 -5.09 -6.14
C GLU A 26 -5.74 -5.16 -5.80
N VAL A 27 -6.26 -4.10 -5.18
CA VAL A 27 -7.65 -3.99 -4.72
C VAL A 27 -8.27 -2.73 -5.31
N LEU A 28 -9.43 -2.88 -5.93
CA LEU A 28 -10.25 -1.75 -6.38
C LEU A 28 -11.11 -1.26 -5.21
N ASP A 29 -10.89 -0.04 -4.76
CA ASP A 29 -11.79 0.66 -3.84
C ASP A 29 -12.81 1.47 -4.64
N ARG A 30 -13.98 0.87 -4.85
CA ARG A 30 -15.08 1.53 -5.58
C ARG A 30 -15.69 2.70 -4.84
N ARG A 31 -15.54 2.78 -3.52
CA ARG A 31 -16.14 3.86 -2.71
C ARG A 31 -15.38 5.15 -2.90
N MET A 32 -14.08 5.05 -3.15
CA MET A 32 -13.18 6.19 -3.33
C MET A 32 -12.72 6.40 -4.77
N GLY A 33 -13.07 5.48 -5.67
CA GLY A 33 -12.60 5.55 -7.06
C GLY A 33 -11.09 5.33 -7.15
N GLN A 34 -10.53 4.52 -6.25
CA GLN A 34 -9.09 4.31 -6.14
C GLN A 34 -8.70 2.85 -6.38
N ARG A 35 -7.44 2.64 -6.77
CA ARG A 35 -6.79 1.34 -6.72
C ARG A 35 -5.71 1.35 -5.67
N HIS A 36 -5.71 0.32 -4.83
CA HIS A 36 -4.68 0.09 -3.84
C HIS A 36 -3.82 -1.08 -4.29
N VAL A 37 -2.53 -0.82 -4.47
CA VAL A 37 -1.53 -1.84 -4.80
C VAL A 37 -0.58 -1.98 -3.63
N LEU A 38 -0.35 -3.20 -3.18
CA LEU A 38 0.77 -3.51 -2.29
C LEU A 38 1.83 -4.22 -3.12
N ALA A 39 3.05 -3.72 -3.06
CA ALA A 39 4.15 -4.26 -3.82
C ALA A 39 5.44 -4.30 -2.99
N LYS A 40 6.34 -5.19 -3.39
CA LYS A 40 7.72 -5.18 -2.94
C LYS A 40 8.54 -4.32 -3.89
N ALA A 41 9.30 -3.40 -3.32
CA ALA A 41 10.15 -2.50 -4.08
C ALA A 41 11.58 -2.56 -3.57
N ARG A 42 12.53 -2.26 -4.46
CA ARG A 42 13.95 -2.18 -4.15
C ARG A 42 14.47 -0.79 -4.46
N ASN A 43 15.18 -0.22 -3.51
CA ASN A 43 15.90 1.02 -3.75
C ASN A 43 17.08 0.75 -4.71
N THR A 44 17.09 1.39 -5.88
CA THR A 44 18.09 1.10 -6.92
C THR A 44 19.51 1.51 -6.52
N VAL A 45 19.64 2.46 -5.57
CA VAL A 45 20.94 2.95 -5.08
C VAL A 45 21.42 2.10 -3.91
N THR A 46 20.59 1.91 -2.88
CA THR A 46 21.00 1.21 -1.64
C THR A 46 20.80 -0.30 -1.70
N GLN A 47 20.10 -0.81 -2.72
CA GLN A 47 19.73 -2.22 -2.91
C GLN A 47 18.90 -2.80 -1.75
N LYS A 48 18.36 -1.95 -0.87
CA LYS A 48 17.48 -2.38 0.22
C LYS A 48 16.07 -2.59 -0.31
N SER A 49 15.45 -3.69 0.13
CA SER A 49 14.03 -3.97 -0.13
C SER A 49 13.14 -3.24 0.88
N CYS A 50 11.96 -2.87 0.40
CA CYS A 50 10.89 -2.27 1.18
C CYS A 50 9.54 -2.77 0.65
N PHE A 51 8.50 -2.62 1.45
CA PHE A 51 7.13 -2.72 0.97
C PHE A 51 6.63 -1.32 0.66
N ILE A 52 5.87 -1.21 -0.42
CA ILE A 52 5.24 0.03 -0.82
C ILE A 52 3.76 -0.23 -1.05
N LYS A 53 2.93 0.54 -0.37
CA LYS A 53 1.51 0.64 -0.68
C LYS A 53 1.30 1.87 -1.54
N ILE A 54 0.72 1.65 -2.71
CA ILE A 54 0.46 2.66 -3.74
C ILE A 54 -1.04 2.80 -3.84
N ARG A 55 -1.57 4.01 -3.70
CA ARG A 55 -2.98 4.30 -3.94
C ARG A 55 -3.06 5.30 -5.08
N TYR A 56 -3.73 4.97 -6.16
CA TYR A 56 -3.90 5.92 -7.26
C TYR A 56 -5.37 6.06 -7.61
N GLU A 57 -5.75 7.28 -7.95
CA GLU A 57 -7.08 7.64 -8.43
C GLU A 57 -7.35 7.02 -9.79
N LEU A 58 -8.60 6.60 -10.00
CA LEU A 58 -9.15 6.20 -11.29
C LEU A 58 -10.09 7.29 -11.78
N ASN A 59 -10.36 7.30 -13.08
CA ASN A 59 -11.24 8.30 -13.67
C ASN A 59 -12.62 8.29 -12.95
N PRO A 60 -13.02 9.39 -12.28
CA PRO A 60 -14.24 9.42 -11.48
C PRO A 60 -15.51 9.16 -12.31
N LYS A 61 -15.46 9.42 -13.63
CA LYS A 61 -16.55 9.13 -14.57
C LYS A 61 -16.86 7.64 -14.73
N ASP A 62 -15.92 6.76 -14.35
CA ASP A 62 -16.13 5.32 -14.38
C ASP A 62 -16.87 4.81 -13.12
N PHE A 63 -17.21 5.71 -12.21
CA PHE A 63 -17.90 5.43 -10.95
C PHE A 63 -19.23 6.20 -10.88
N ASP A 64 -20.16 5.65 -10.11
CA ASP A 64 -21.49 6.23 -9.91
C ASP A 64 -21.43 7.22 -8.74
N PHE A 65 -20.61 8.26 -8.89
CA PHE A 65 -20.52 9.37 -7.95
C PHE A 65 -21.45 10.49 -8.42
N ASP A 66 -22.21 11.08 -7.50
CA ASP A 66 -22.90 12.31 -7.80
C ASP A 66 -21.86 13.41 -8.05
N ASP A 67 -22.09 14.27 -9.05
CA ASP A 67 -21.16 15.36 -9.43
C ASP A 67 -20.84 16.30 -8.24
N HIS A 68 -21.74 16.35 -7.24
CA HIS A 68 -21.56 17.12 -6.01
C HIS A 68 -20.68 16.44 -4.96
N ASP A 69 -20.50 15.12 -5.05
CA ASP A 69 -19.86 14.30 -4.02
C ASP A 69 -18.38 14.04 -4.34
N HIS A 70 -17.93 14.29 -5.58
CA HIS A 70 -16.55 13.98 -5.98
C HIS A 70 -15.51 14.63 -5.06
N GLN A 71 -15.69 15.90 -4.71
CA GLN A 71 -14.79 16.60 -3.79
C GLN A 71 -14.81 16.01 -2.38
N GLU A 72 -15.99 15.64 -1.87
CA GLU A 72 -16.14 15.00 -0.56
C GLU A 72 -15.44 13.63 -0.53
N ILE A 73 -15.55 12.86 -1.61
CA ILE A 73 -14.90 11.56 -1.76
C ILE A 73 -13.38 11.70 -1.74
N LEU A 74 -12.84 12.72 -2.41
CA LEU A 74 -11.40 13.02 -2.40
C LEU A 74 -10.92 13.36 -0.98
N GLU A 75 -11.66 14.20 -0.25
CA GLU A 75 -11.34 14.58 1.14
C GLU A 75 -11.37 13.36 2.07
N ILE A 76 -12.36 12.47 1.91
CA ILE A 76 -12.45 11.21 2.66
C ILE A 76 -11.28 10.29 2.32
N ALA A 77 -10.90 10.19 1.05
CA ALA A 77 -9.78 9.36 0.60
C ALA A 77 -8.44 9.85 1.19
N GLU A 78 -8.22 11.16 1.17
CA GLU A 78 -7.05 11.80 1.81
C GLU A 78 -7.04 11.52 3.32
N GLN A 79 -8.18 11.66 3.99
CA GLN A 79 -8.27 11.39 5.42
C GLN A 79 -7.97 9.92 5.74
N HIS A 80 -8.49 8.99 4.94
CA HIS A 80 -8.20 7.56 5.07
C HIS A 80 -6.72 7.23 4.82
N TYR A 81 -6.06 7.95 3.92
CA TYR A 81 -4.63 7.81 3.72
C TYR A 81 -3.84 8.33 4.92
N CYS A 82 -4.16 9.54 5.41
CA CYS A 82 -3.53 10.12 6.60
C CYS A 82 -3.64 9.19 7.82
N HIS A 83 -4.85 8.68 8.11
CA HIS A 83 -5.06 7.76 9.23
C HIS A 83 -4.27 6.44 9.08
N GLU A 84 -4.12 5.91 7.85
CA GLU A 84 -3.31 4.70 7.65
C GLU A 84 -1.82 4.98 7.93
N VAL A 85 -1.29 6.12 7.47
CA VAL A 85 0.09 6.51 7.76
C VAL A 85 0.28 6.65 9.27
N GLU A 86 -0.60 7.39 9.94
CA GLU A 86 -0.54 7.58 11.39
C GLU A 86 -0.59 6.25 12.15
N ALA A 87 -1.44 5.31 11.72
CA ALA A 87 -1.50 3.97 12.28
C ALA A 87 -0.18 3.21 12.06
N ALA A 88 0.38 3.22 10.85
CA ALA A 88 1.63 2.56 10.54
C ALA A 88 2.82 3.12 11.35
N GLU A 89 2.87 4.46 11.51
CA GLU A 89 3.88 5.12 12.32
C GLU A 89 3.73 4.78 13.81
N LEU A 90 2.51 4.86 14.34
CA LEU A 90 2.21 4.54 15.74
C LEU A 90 2.56 3.09 16.08
N LEU A 91 2.14 2.13 15.25
CA LEU A 91 2.43 0.71 15.44
C LEU A 91 3.93 0.42 15.32
N GLY A 92 4.59 1.02 14.32
CA GLY A 92 6.04 0.94 14.14
C GLY A 92 6.82 1.43 15.35
N ASN A 93 6.39 2.55 15.94
CA ASN A 93 6.98 3.14 17.16
C ASN A 93 6.78 2.28 18.40
N LYS A 94 5.68 1.51 18.47
CA LYS A 94 5.45 0.50 19.51
C LYS A 94 6.26 -0.79 19.28
N GLY A 95 7.03 -0.88 18.20
CA GLY A 95 7.85 -2.04 17.87
C GLY A 95 7.09 -3.14 17.11
N LEU A 96 5.86 -2.88 16.70
CA LEU A 96 5.09 -3.78 15.85
C LEU A 96 5.48 -3.55 14.38
N GLU A 97 5.54 -4.63 13.59
CA GLU A 97 5.83 -4.56 12.15
C GLU A 97 4.51 -4.52 11.36
N PRO A 98 4.50 -3.96 10.13
CA PRO A 98 5.64 -3.39 9.42
C PRO A 98 5.97 -1.95 9.84
N LYS A 99 7.26 -1.62 9.98
CA LYS A 99 7.70 -0.27 10.38
C LYS A 99 7.53 0.75 9.26
N TYR A 100 6.94 1.90 9.60
CA TYR A 100 6.91 3.08 8.74
C TYR A 100 8.32 3.55 8.35
N VAL A 101 8.48 3.96 7.08
CA VAL A 101 9.72 4.56 6.55
C VAL A 101 9.47 5.99 6.08
N THR A 102 8.58 6.16 5.11
CA THR A 102 8.26 7.47 4.53
C THR A 102 6.90 7.43 3.82
N ARG A 103 6.37 8.62 3.49
CA ARG A 103 5.15 8.79 2.72
C ARG A 103 5.32 9.93 1.71
N GLU A 104 4.62 9.85 0.59
CA GLU A 104 4.61 10.94 -0.39
C GLU A 104 3.35 10.88 -1.25
N THR A 105 2.83 12.04 -1.62
CA THR A 105 1.75 12.20 -2.60
C THR A 105 2.31 12.92 -3.82
N GLN A 106 1.98 12.43 -5.01
CA GLN A 106 2.45 12.97 -6.29
C GLN A 106 1.30 13.03 -7.30
N ASP A 107 1.46 13.87 -8.33
CA ASP A 107 0.58 13.83 -9.51
C ASP A 107 0.81 12.53 -10.30
N GLN A 108 -0.25 11.98 -10.87
CA GLN A 108 -0.13 10.79 -11.71
C GLN A 108 0.60 11.11 -13.01
N PRO A 109 1.58 10.27 -13.43
CA PRO A 109 2.22 10.45 -14.72
C PRO A 109 1.26 10.11 -15.88
N GLU A 110 1.52 10.64 -17.08
CA GLU A 110 0.68 10.46 -18.28
C GLU A 110 0.33 9.01 -18.64
N TRP A 111 1.16 8.05 -18.23
CA TRP A 111 0.93 6.63 -18.53
C TRP A 111 -0.03 5.96 -17.55
N MET A 112 -0.33 6.58 -16.40
CA MET A 112 -1.25 6.02 -15.40
C MET A 112 -2.73 6.20 -15.82
N PRO A 113 -3.67 5.48 -15.19
CA PRO A 113 -5.07 5.45 -15.62
C PRO A 113 -5.80 6.79 -15.57
N PHE A 114 -5.40 7.70 -14.67
CA PHE A 114 -5.97 9.04 -14.58
C PHE A 114 -4.85 10.08 -14.39
N PRO A 115 -4.22 10.57 -15.47
CA PRO A 115 -3.09 11.49 -15.39
C PRO A 115 -3.35 12.81 -14.66
N ASP A 116 -4.59 13.28 -14.64
CA ASP A 116 -4.98 14.49 -13.90
C ASP A 116 -5.27 14.22 -12.42
N GLY A 117 -5.18 12.95 -11.99
CA GLY A 117 -5.34 12.54 -10.60
C GLY A 117 -4.02 12.47 -9.85
N TYR A 118 -4.08 11.93 -8.64
CA TYR A 118 -2.93 11.81 -7.75
C TYR A 118 -2.63 10.34 -7.40
N VAL A 119 -1.41 10.12 -6.90
CA VAL A 119 -0.93 8.85 -6.37
C VAL A 119 -0.27 9.06 -5.01
N ASP A 120 -0.73 8.29 -4.03
CA ASP A 120 -0.18 8.22 -2.69
C ASP A 120 0.74 7.02 -2.53
N PHE A 121 1.89 7.24 -1.90
CA PHE A 121 2.87 6.23 -1.56
C PHE A 121 3.04 6.13 -0.05
N LEU A 122 2.91 4.93 0.49
CA LEU A 122 3.29 4.60 1.85
C LEU A 122 4.39 3.54 1.80
N VAL A 123 5.61 3.93 2.20
CA VAL A 123 6.78 3.07 2.22
C VAL A 123 6.97 2.51 3.62
N LEU A 124 7.07 1.18 3.68
CA LEU A 124 7.19 0.39 4.88
C LEU A 124 8.45 -0.48 4.79
N LYS A 125 9.06 -0.77 5.93
CA LYS A 125 10.12 -1.75 6.01
C LYS A 125 9.54 -3.13 5.71
N THR A 126 10.26 -3.95 4.97
CA THR A 126 9.89 -5.35 4.72
C THR A 126 9.79 -6.10 6.06
N PRO A 127 8.60 -6.61 6.44
CA PRO A 127 8.44 -7.39 7.65
C PRO A 127 9.22 -8.70 7.53
N LEU A 128 9.68 -9.22 8.67
CA LEU A 128 10.25 -10.56 8.73
C LEU A 128 9.11 -11.57 8.74
N GLY A 129 9.08 -12.49 7.78
CA GLY A 129 8.05 -13.52 7.74
C GLY A 129 7.75 -14.02 6.34
N GLN A 130 6.73 -14.87 6.26
CA GLN A 130 6.15 -15.37 5.02
C GLN A 130 4.65 -15.10 5.06
N ASN A 131 4.02 -15.03 3.90
CA ASN A 131 2.57 -14.94 3.83
C ASN A 131 1.97 -16.19 4.48
N VAL A 132 1.06 -15.99 5.45
CA VAL A 132 0.41 -17.09 6.17
C VAL A 132 -0.39 -17.95 5.22
N ASP A 133 -1.05 -17.35 4.22
CA ASP A 133 -1.85 -18.08 3.25
C ASP A 133 -1.02 -19.09 2.44
N ASP A 134 0.26 -18.79 2.20
CA ASP A 134 1.18 -19.65 1.44
C ASP A 134 1.73 -20.81 2.28
N ILE A 135 1.83 -20.63 3.60
CA ILE A 135 2.46 -21.61 4.50
C ILE A 135 1.46 -22.41 5.33
N GLN A 136 0.19 -21.98 5.40
CA GLN A 136 -0.80 -22.49 6.36
C GLN A 136 -0.94 -24.01 6.36
N ASP A 137 -0.90 -24.64 5.19
CA ASP A 137 -1.07 -26.09 5.02
C ASP A 137 0.14 -26.89 5.56
N GLY A 138 1.29 -26.24 5.72
CA GLY A 138 2.52 -26.83 6.22
C GLY A 138 2.80 -26.54 7.69
N LEU A 139 1.93 -25.78 8.38
CA LEU A 139 2.15 -25.39 9.77
C LEU A 139 1.81 -26.52 10.74
N THR A 140 2.63 -26.67 11.78
CA THR A 140 2.31 -27.52 12.92
C THR A 140 1.34 -26.82 13.88
N ASP A 141 0.69 -27.59 14.75
CA ASP A 141 -0.18 -27.04 15.81
C ASP A 141 0.55 -26.02 16.70
N ASP A 142 1.82 -26.28 17.02
CA ASP A 142 2.66 -25.37 17.81
C ASP A 142 2.95 -24.06 17.06
N GLN A 143 3.20 -24.13 15.74
CA GLN A 143 3.41 -22.95 14.91
C GLN A 143 2.13 -22.12 14.78
N LEU A 144 0.98 -22.77 14.62
CA LEU A 144 -0.34 -22.11 14.62
C LEU A 144 -0.63 -21.43 15.96
N ALA A 145 -0.32 -22.09 17.09
CA ALA A 145 -0.46 -21.50 18.42
C ALA A 145 0.44 -20.27 18.60
N SER A 146 1.68 -20.32 18.10
CA SER A 146 2.60 -19.18 18.11
C SER A 146 2.07 -18.00 17.29
N ILE A 147 1.58 -18.23 16.06
CA ILE A 147 0.98 -17.20 15.22
C ILE A 147 -0.24 -16.57 15.90
N ARG A 148 -1.14 -17.38 16.47
CA ARG A 148 -2.31 -16.87 17.22
C ARG A 148 -1.90 -15.98 18.39
N THR A 149 -0.85 -16.35 19.12
CA THR A 149 -0.32 -15.56 20.24
C THR A 149 0.23 -14.22 19.74
N GLN A 150 0.97 -14.21 18.63
CA GLN A 150 1.49 -12.98 18.04
C GLN A 150 0.37 -12.07 17.54
N LEU A 151 -0.65 -12.63 16.88
CA LEU A 151 -1.83 -11.88 16.43
C LEU A 151 -2.61 -11.29 17.61
N ALA A 152 -2.79 -12.04 18.70
CA ALA A 152 -3.44 -11.53 19.90
C ALA A 152 -2.67 -10.34 20.48
N HIS A 153 -1.34 -10.43 20.55
CA HIS A 153 -0.50 -9.33 21.06
C HIS A 153 -0.56 -8.06 20.19
N ILE A 154 -0.78 -8.20 18.88
CA ILE A 154 -0.97 -7.06 17.97
C ILE A 154 -2.35 -6.40 18.17
N LEU A 155 -3.36 -7.18 18.56
CA LEU A 155 -4.75 -6.74 18.70
C LEU A 155 -5.09 -6.18 20.10
N ASP A 156 -4.28 -6.49 21.12
CA ASP A 156 -4.39 -5.99 22.50
C ASP A 156 -3.84 -4.55 22.66
#